data_AF-A0A556AIK1-F1
#
_entry.id   AF-A0A556AIK1-F1
#
_cell.length_a   1.000
_cell.length_b   1.000
_cell.length_c   1.000
_cell.angle_alpha   90.00
_cell.angle_beta   90.00
_cell.angle_gamma   90.00
#
_symmetry.space_group_name_H-M   'P 1'
#
loop_
_entity.id
_entity.type
_entity.pdbx_description
1 polymer ?
#
loop_
_entity_poly.entity_id
_entity_poly.type
_entity_poly.pdbx_seq_one_letter_code
_entity_poly.pdbx_strand_id
1 'polypeptide(L)'
;MHTPSSPARQVPNRTQVPPSDRPGPVTQTAAAPAPRRHPLLQLGFVALFWLAGEGIGRATGLPLPGGVIGLGLLLVLLASGRLALANVKRGAEWLLADMLLFFVPAVLAVLDHRDFFGLLGLKILFVILASTTAVMLVTAWVVERCHRWRLQRVPASGVR
;
A
#
# COMPACT_ATOMS: atom_id res chain seq x y z
N MET A 1 66.50 64.74 -7.81
CA MET A 1 65.45 64.41 -6.82
C MET A 1 64.80 63.11 -7.24
N HIS A 2 65.23 61.99 -6.64
CA HIS A 2 64.76 60.64 -6.92
C HIS A 2 64.31 59.98 -5.59
N THR A 3 63.17 59.28 -5.65
CA THR A 3 62.64 58.23 -4.75
C THR A 3 62.34 58.57 -3.28
N PRO A 4 61.18 58.09 -2.80
CA PRO A 4 61.26 57.00 -1.84
C PRO A 4 60.44 55.77 -2.25
N SER A 5 61.01 54.63 -1.87
CA SER A 5 60.56 53.25 -1.97
C SER A 5 59.28 52.99 -1.17
N SER A 6 58.28 52.42 -1.85
CA SER A 6 57.06 51.89 -1.23
C SER A 6 57.34 50.46 -0.71
N PRO A 7 57.18 50.18 0.59
CA PRO A 7 57.36 48.84 1.12
C PRO A 7 56.09 48.00 0.94
N ALA A 8 56.27 46.83 0.34
CA ALA A 8 55.29 45.75 0.31
C ALA A 8 54.75 45.41 1.71
N ARG A 9 53.43 45.24 1.87
CA ARG A 9 52.87 44.29 2.85
C ARG A 9 51.40 43.96 2.65
N GLN A 10 51.18 42.65 2.55
CA GLN A 10 49.99 41.86 2.93
C GLN A 10 48.81 41.84 1.95
N VAL A 11 48.95 40.95 0.96
CA VAL A 11 47.82 40.23 0.37
C VAL A 11 47.17 39.38 1.47
N PRO A 12 45.85 39.50 1.73
CA PRO A 12 45.16 38.67 2.70
C PRO A 12 45.13 37.20 2.23
N ASN A 13 45.79 36.36 3.03
CA ASN A 13 45.92 34.92 2.85
C ASN A 13 44.54 34.22 2.84
N ARG A 14 44.09 33.79 1.66
CA ARG A 14 42.83 33.06 1.41
C ARG A 14 42.87 31.58 1.86
N THR A 15 43.61 31.27 2.92
CA THR A 15 43.83 29.89 3.38
C THR A 15 43.46 29.67 4.84
N GLN A 16 42.51 30.45 5.37
CA GLN A 16 41.77 30.05 6.57
C GLN A 16 40.43 29.43 6.16
N VAL A 17 40.49 28.16 5.76
CA VAL A 17 39.31 27.29 5.80
C VAL A 17 39.24 26.76 7.24
N PRO A 18 38.25 27.14 8.05
CA PRO A 18 38.11 26.59 9.38
C PRO A 18 37.80 25.08 9.29
N PRO A 19 38.43 24.21 10.10
CA PRO A 19 38.01 22.82 10.23
C PRO A 19 36.64 22.80 10.92
N SER A 20 35.58 22.84 10.13
CA SER A 20 34.20 22.59 10.58
C SER A 20 33.88 21.10 10.49
N ASP A 21 34.79 20.29 11.04
CA ASP A 21 34.53 18.89 11.38
C ASP A 21 33.86 18.85 12.75
N ARG A 22 32.58 19.22 12.77
CA ARG A 22 31.66 18.71 13.77
C ARG A 22 30.58 17.96 13.01
N PRO A 23 30.62 16.62 12.93
CA PRO A 23 29.36 15.91 12.96
C PRO A 23 28.64 16.43 14.20
N GLY A 24 27.60 17.24 13.98
CA GLY A 24 26.69 17.60 15.05
C GLY A 24 26.26 16.31 15.75
N PRO A 25 25.89 16.36 17.05
CA PRO A 25 25.20 15.23 17.62
C PRO A 25 24.11 14.89 16.63
N VAL A 26 24.19 13.69 16.05
CA VAL A 26 23.02 13.05 15.48
C VAL A 26 22.06 13.06 16.65
N THR A 27 21.21 14.09 16.68
CA THR A 27 19.97 14.08 17.40
C THR A 27 19.18 12.99 16.70
N GLN A 28 19.58 11.74 16.99
CA GLN A 28 18.67 10.66 17.25
C GLN A 28 17.74 11.25 18.31
N THR A 29 16.74 11.98 17.82
CA THR A 29 15.49 12.23 18.49
C THR A 29 14.93 10.85 18.77
N ALA A 30 15.43 10.27 19.85
CA ALA A 30 14.76 9.24 20.58
C ALA A 30 13.35 9.75 20.88
N ALA A 31 12.38 8.91 20.55
CA ALA A 31 11.04 8.91 21.10
C ALA A 31 10.20 10.18 20.90
N ALA A 32 9.51 10.25 19.76
CA ALA A 32 8.10 10.64 19.85
C ALA A 32 7.30 9.37 20.24
N PRO A 33 6.79 9.23 21.48
CA PRO A 33 5.81 8.19 21.76
C PRO A 33 4.56 8.51 20.95
N ALA A 34 4.31 7.72 19.91
CA ALA A 34 3.09 7.80 19.13
C ALA A 34 1.88 7.75 20.08
N PRO A 35 0.86 8.61 19.90
CA PRO A 35 -0.28 8.68 20.79
C PRO A 35 -0.97 7.31 20.82
N ARG A 36 -1.03 6.71 22.00
CA ARG A 36 -1.77 5.48 22.31
C ARG A 36 -3.27 5.71 22.07
N ARG A 37 -3.72 5.66 20.82
CA ARG A 37 -5.15 5.60 20.51
C ARG A 37 -5.47 4.15 20.20
N HIS A 38 -6.32 3.57 21.05
CA HIS A 38 -6.56 2.14 21.18
C HIS A 38 -6.79 1.45 19.82
N PRO A 39 -5.85 0.63 19.33
CA PRO A 39 -6.01 -0.12 18.08
C PRO A 39 -7.25 -1.02 18.09
N LEU A 40 -7.64 -1.47 19.29
CA LEU A 40 -8.87 -2.22 19.55
C LEU A 40 -10.14 -1.49 19.13
N LEU A 41 -10.18 -0.16 19.26
CA LEU A 41 -11.36 0.62 18.85
C LEU A 41 -11.50 0.66 17.32
N GLN A 42 -10.38 0.70 16.60
CA GLN A 42 -10.38 0.65 15.14
C GLN A 42 -10.73 -0.75 14.64
N LEU A 43 -10.19 -1.79 15.28
CA LEU A 43 -10.57 -3.17 14.99
C LEU A 43 -12.05 -3.40 15.26
N GLY A 44 -12.58 -2.88 16.38
CA GLY A 44 -14.00 -2.90 16.70
C GLY A 44 -14.85 -2.17 15.65
N PHE A 45 -14.38 -1.05 15.10
CA PHE A 45 -15.08 -0.34 14.04
C PHE A 45 -15.12 -1.12 12.73
N VAL A 46 -14.00 -1.74 12.33
CA VAL A 46 -13.93 -2.62 11.16
C VAL A 46 -14.79 -3.87 11.36
N ALA A 47 -14.76 -4.46 12.56
CA ALA A 47 -15.56 -5.63 12.92
C ALA A 47 -17.06 -5.32 12.93
N LEU A 48 -17.47 -4.15 13.47
CA LEU A 48 -18.86 -3.69 13.42
C LEU A 48 -19.35 -3.52 11.98
N PHE A 49 -18.48 -2.99 11.12
CA PHE A 49 -18.77 -2.82 9.71
C PHE A 49 -18.91 -4.16 8.98
N TRP A 50 -18.04 -5.11 9.32
CA TRP A 50 -18.14 -6.48 8.85
C TRP A 50 -19.42 -7.16 9.33
N LEU A 51 -19.80 -6.98 10.61
CA LEU A 51 -21.04 -7.50 11.19
C LEU A 51 -22.29 -6.91 10.52
N ALA A 52 -22.26 -5.61 10.22
CA ALA A 52 -23.33 -4.93 9.48
C ALA A 52 -23.45 -5.49 8.05
N GLY A 53 -22.31 -5.67 7.36
CA GLY A 53 -22.26 -6.30 6.04
C GLY A 53 -22.74 -7.75 6.06
N GLU A 54 -22.39 -8.52 7.09
CA GLU A 54 -22.82 -9.89 7.27
C GLU A 54 -24.33 -9.99 7.61
N GLY A 55 -24.85 -9.08 8.44
CA GLY A 55 -26.28 -8.98 8.74
C GLY A 55 -27.11 -8.62 7.51
N ILE A 56 -26.64 -7.66 6.71
CA ILE A 56 -27.26 -7.32 5.42
C ILE A 56 -27.14 -8.46 4.43
N GLY A 57 -25.99 -9.14 4.37
CA GLY A 57 -25.76 -10.30 3.51
C GLY A 57 -26.69 -11.47 3.83
N ARG A 58 -26.88 -11.77 5.12
CA ARG A 58 -27.84 -12.78 5.58
C ARG A 58 -29.29 -12.36 5.28
N ALA A 59 -29.63 -11.08 5.45
CA ALA A 59 -30.97 -10.58 5.14
C ALA A 59 -31.28 -10.59 3.63
N THR A 60 -30.26 -10.39 2.78
CA THR A 60 -30.39 -10.41 1.32
C THR A 60 -30.19 -11.80 0.71
N GLY A 61 -29.79 -12.80 1.50
CA GLY A 61 -29.66 -14.20 1.08
C GLY A 61 -28.56 -14.44 0.05
N LEU A 62 -27.65 -13.50 -0.17
CA LEU A 62 -26.57 -13.67 -1.15
C LEU A 62 -25.50 -14.62 -0.59
N PRO A 63 -25.04 -15.63 -1.36
CA PRO A 63 -23.95 -16.53 -0.99
C PRO A 63 -22.58 -15.83 -1.09
N LEU A 64 -22.48 -14.56 -0.68
CA LEU A 64 -21.25 -13.78 -0.70
C LEU A 64 -20.61 -13.74 0.69
N PRO A 65 -19.28 -13.89 0.79
CA PRO A 65 -18.57 -13.69 2.04
C PRO A 65 -18.85 -12.29 2.60
N GLY A 66 -19.08 -12.18 3.91
CA GLY A 66 -19.38 -10.90 4.57
C GLY A 66 -18.33 -9.81 4.31
N GLY A 67 -17.07 -10.18 4.02
CA GLY A 67 -16.02 -9.24 3.65
C GLY A 67 -16.27 -8.50 2.32
N VAL A 68 -16.83 -9.15 1.31
CA VAL A 68 -17.15 -8.51 0.02
C VAL A 68 -18.33 -7.54 0.18
N ILE A 69 -19.33 -7.94 0.95
CA ILE A 69 -20.50 -7.11 1.24
C ILE A 69 -20.09 -5.91 2.12
N GLY A 70 -19.23 -6.15 3.11
CA GLY A 70 -18.63 -5.11 3.94
C GLY A 70 -17.81 -4.12 3.10
N LEU A 71 -17.02 -4.59 2.12
CA LEU A 71 -16.31 -3.70 1.20
C LEU A 71 -17.28 -2.83 0.37
N GLY A 72 -18.36 -3.41 -0.15
CA GLY A 72 -19.39 -2.67 -0.89
C GLY A 72 -20.10 -1.62 -0.03
N LEU A 73 -20.48 -1.98 1.19
CA LEU A 73 -21.10 -1.06 2.14
C LEU A 73 -20.15 0.08 2.52
N LEU A 74 -18.85 -0.22 2.67
CA LEU A 74 -17.83 0.76 3.04
C LEU A 74 -17.63 1.75 1.90
N LEU A 75 -17.63 1.24 0.67
CA LEU A 75 -17.60 2.06 -0.54
C LEU A 75 -18.82 2.99 -0.61
N VAL A 76 -20.03 2.52 -0.35
CA VAL A 76 -21.25 3.35 -0.34
C VAL A 76 -21.17 4.43 0.74
N LEU A 77 -20.69 4.08 1.94
CA LEU A 77 -20.60 5.04 3.04
C LEU A 77 -19.51 6.09 2.81
N LEU A 78 -18.41 5.69 2.17
CA LEU A 78 -17.33 6.59 1.75
C LEU A 78 -17.79 7.50 0.60
N ALA A 79 -18.54 6.96 -0.37
CA ALA A 79 -19.17 7.74 -1.44
C ALA A 79 -20.21 8.73 -0.90
N SER A 80 -20.91 8.37 0.18
CA SER A 80 -21.86 9.26 0.87
C SER A 80 -21.19 10.33 1.75
N GLY A 81 -19.85 10.35 1.84
CA GLY A 81 -19.08 11.36 2.58
C GLY A 81 -19.21 11.29 4.12
N ARG A 82 -19.93 10.29 4.65
CA ARG A 82 -20.19 10.16 6.09
C ARG A 82 -19.00 9.57 6.87
N LEU A 83 -18.05 8.95 6.18
CA LEU A 83 -16.91 8.28 6.80
C LEU A 83 -15.59 8.91 6.36
N ALA A 84 -14.78 9.35 7.32
CA ALA A 84 -13.46 9.90 7.04
C ALA A 84 -12.49 8.81 6.55
N LEU A 85 -11.97 8.98 5.33
CA LEU A 85 -10.99 8.07 4.72
C LEU A 85 -9.76 7.83 5.63
N ALA A 86 -9.38 8.84 6.41
CA ALA A 86 -8.26 8.76 7.35
C ALA A 86 -8.45 7.68 8.44
N ASN A 87 -9.69 7.44 8.90
CA ASN A 87 -9.98 6.44 9.93
C ASN A 87 -9.90 5.02 9.36
N VAL A 88 -10.38 4.83 8.13
CA VAL A 88 -10.30 3.55 7.41
C VAL A 88 -8.85 3.21 7.08
N LYS A 89 -8.08 4.17 6.56
CA LYS A 89 -6.67 3.98 6.21
C LYS A 89 -5.83 3.55 7.42
N ARG A 90 -6.04 4.19 8.58
CA ARG A 90 -5.30 3.86 9.80
C ARG A 90 -5.66 2.47 10.35
N GLY A 91 -6.94 2.09 10.33
CA GLY A 91 -7.37 0.75 10.70
C GLY A 91 -6.84 -0.34 9.76
N ALA A 92 -6.80 -0.05 8.46
CA ALA A 92 -6.24 -0.95 7.46
C ALA A 92 -4.73 -1.14 7.63
N GLU A 93 -3.96 -0.06 7.85
CA GLU A 93 -2.50 -0.14 8.11
C GLU A 93 -2.17 -0.98 9.35
N TRP A 94 -3.00 -0.87 10.40
CA TRP A 94 -2.83 -1.70 11.59
C TRP A 94 -3.12 -3.18 11.32
N LEU A 95 -4.23 -3.49 10.64
CA LEU A 95 -4.57 -4.87 10.27
C LEU A 95 -3.54 -5.47 9.29
N LEU A 96 -2.95 -4.65 8.43
CA LEU A 96 -1.92 -5.05 7.47
C LEU A 96 -0.59 -5.37 8.18
N ALA A 97 -0.27 -4.69 9.28
CA ALA A 97 0.87 -5.02 10.11
C ALA A 97 0.71 -6.41 10.77
N ASP A 98 -0.50 -6.74 11.22
CA ASP A 98 -0.83 -8.04 11.79
C ASP A 98 -1.19 -9.11 10.76
N MET A 99 -1.30 -8.78 9.46
CA MET A 99 -1.53 -9.79 8.41
C MET A 99 -0.46 -10.89 8.45
N LEU A 100 0.80 -10.54 8.71
CA LEU A 100 1.88 -11.51 8.87
C LEU A 100 1.63 -12.44 10.06
N LEU A 101 1.09 -11.92 11.16
CA LEU A 101 0.70 -12.68 12.35
C LEU A 101 -0.48 -13.62 12.09
N PHE A 102 -1.37 -13.31 11.15
CA PHE A 102 -2.42 -14.25 10.71
C PHE A 102 -1.94 -15.24 9.63
N PHE A 103 -0.99 -14.84 8.79
CA PHE A 103 -0.44 -15.70 7.74
C PHE A 103 0.46 -16.80 8.30
N VAL A 104 1.30 -16.52 9.30
CA VAL A 104 2.23 -17.51 9.87
C VAL A 104 1.47 -18.74 10.43
N PRO A 105 0.47 -18.60 11.33
CA PRO A 105 -0.30 -19.74 11.83
C PRO A 105 -1.11 -20.45 10.75
N ALA A 106 -1.71 -19.70 9.81
CA ALA A 106 -2.51 -20.28 8.74
C ALA A 106 -1.66 -21.13 7.79
N VAL A 107 -0.47 -20.63 7.39
CA VAL A 107 0.46 -21.38 6.56
C VAL A 107 0.99 -22.60 7.30
N LEU A 108 1.37 -22.46 8.58
CA LEU A 108 1.85 -23.60 9.39
C LEU A 108 0.79 -24.70 9.50
N ALA A 109 -0.48 -24.36 9.74
CA ALA A 109 -1.58 -25.32 9.79
C ALA A 109 -1.77 -26.07 8.46
N VAL A 110 -1.55 -25.39 7.33
CA VAL A 110 -1.62 -26.01 5.99
C VAL A 110 -0.39 -26.90 5.73
N LEU A 111 0.80 -26.47 6.13
CA LEU A 111 2.04 -27.23 5.92
C LEU A 111 2.13 -28.51 6.77
N ASP A 112 1.49 -28.52 7.95
CA ASP A 112 1.45 -29.70 8.84
C ASP A 112 0.72 -30.89 8.18
N HIS A 113 -0.17 -30.63 7.22
CA HIS A 113 -0.85 -31.66 6.45
C HIS A 113 0.05 -32.21 5.33
N ARG A 114 1.04 -33.04 5.68
CA ARG A 114 2.03 -33.62 4.74
C ARG A 114 1.42 -34.42 3.58
N ASP A 115 0.21 -34.96 3.72
CA ASP A 115 -0.48 -35.68 2.64
C ASP A 115 -0.85 -34.78 1.45
N PHE A 116 -0.93 -33.46 1.66
CA PHE A 116 -1.21 -32.51 0.57
C PHE A 116 0.02 -32.27 -0.33
N PHE A 117 1.25 -32.59 0.08
CA PHE A 117 2.45 -32.18 -0.67
C PHE A 117 2.93 -33.15 -1.76
N GLY A 118 2.44 -34.40 -1.79
CA GLY A 118 2.83 -35.40 -2.78
C GLY A 118 2.24 -35.16 -4.17
N LEU A 119 1.18 -35.89 -4.52
CA LEU A 119 0.47 -35.69 -5.80
C LEU A 119 -0.53 -34.52 -5.75
N LEU A 120 -1.19 -34.31 -4.60
CA LEU A 120 -2.24 -33.30 -4.47
C LEU A 120 -1.67 -31.89 -4.65
N GLY A 121 -0.50 -31.64 -4.07
CA GLY A 121 0.19 -30.35 -4.07
C GLY A 121 0.71 -29.99 -5.46
N LEU A 122 1.23 -30.97 -6.18
CA LEU A 122 1.62 -30.78 -7.59
C LEU A 122 0.41 -30.47 -8.47
N LYS A 123 -0.72 -31.16 -8.25
CA LYS A 123 -1.99 -30.88 -8.96
C LYS A 123 -2.52 -29.47 -8.64
N ILE A 124 -2.47 -29.06 -7.37
CA ILE A 124 -2.87 -27.72 -6.92
C ILE A 124 -1.94 -26.66 -7.54
N LEU A 125 -0.62 -26.86 -7.50
CA LEU A 125 0.36 -25.96 -8.10
C LEU A 125 0.09 -25.76 -9.59
N PHE A 126 -0.14 -26.86 -10.32
CA PHE A 126 -0.47 -26.81 -11.74
C PHE A 126 -1.77 -26.03 -12.00
N VAL A 127 -2.83 -26.27 -11.21
CA VAL A 127 -4.10 -25.53 -11.33
C VAL A 127 -3.91 -24.05 -11.04
N ILE A 128 -3.13 -23.69 -10.01
CA ILE A 128 -2.84 -22.27 -9.68
C ILE A 128 -2.09 -21.60 -10.83
N LEU A 129 -1.06 -22.25 -11.38
CA LEU A 129 -0.26 -21.69 -12.47
C LEU A 129 -1.09 -21.54 -13.74
N ALA A 130 -1.85 -22.58 -14.09
CA ALA A 130 -2.72 -22.59 -15.26
C ALA A 130 -3.84 -21.55 -15.14
N SER A 131 -4.51 -21.47 -14.00
CA SER A 131 -5.57 -20.46 -13.78
C SER A 131 -5.02 -19.04 -13.77
N THR A 132 -3.87 -18.79 -13.15
CA THR A 132 -3.23 -17.47 -13.15
C THR A 132 -2.86 -17.05 -14.58
N THR A 133 -2.24 -17.96 -15.34
CA THR A 133 -1.90 -17.71 -16.75
C THR A 133 -3.15 -17.47 -17.58
N ALA A 134 -4.19 -18.28 -17.40
CA ALA A 134 -5.45 -18.13 -18.11
C ALA A 134 -6.13 -16.79 -17.79
N VAL A 135 -6.17 -16.37 -16.53
CA VAL A 135 -6.73 -15.06 -16.13
C VAL A 135 -5.95 -13.91 -16.76
N MET A 136 -4.61 -13.97 -16.76
CA MET A 136 -3.78 -12.96 -17.42
C MET A 136 -4.03 -12.91 -18.93
N LEU A 137 -4.10 -14.07 -19.60
CA LEU A 137 -4.36 -14.15 -21.04
C LEU A 137 -5.75 -13.62 -21.41
N VAL A 138 -6.78 -14.02 -20.67
CA VAL A 138 -8.15 -13.53 -20.87
C VAL A 138 -8.22 -12.03 -20.65
N THR A 139 -7.59 -11.51 -19.59
CA THR A 139 -7.55 -10.06 -19.33
C THR A 139 -6.85 -9.32 -20.47
N ALA A 140 -5.69 -9.81 -20.91
CA ALA A 140 -4.95 -9.24 -22.05
C ALA A 140 -5.80 -9.25 -23.32
N TRP A 141 -6.47 -10.36 -23.63
CA TRP A 141 -7.36 -10.48 -24.78
C TRP A 141 -8.55 -9.53 -24.71
N VAL A 142 -9.20 -9.43 -23.55
CA VAL A 142 -10.33 -8.52 -23.33
C VAL A 142 -9.88 -7.07 -23.49
N VAL A 143 -8.72 -6.70 -22.96
CA VAL A 143 -8.16 -5.36 -23.07
C VAL A 143 -7.80 -5.04 -24.52
N GLU A 144 -7.09 -5.94 -25.22
CA GLU A 144 -6.73 -5.78 -26.63
C GLU A 144 -7.98 -5.64 -27.50
N ARG A 145 -8.99 -6.48 -27.23
CA ARG A 145 -10.27 -6.41 -27.91
C ARG A 145 -10.92 -5.07 -27.57
N CYS A 146 -11.09 -4.68 -26.32
CA CYS A 146 -11.70 -3.40 -25.95
C CYS A 146 -10.98 -2.19 -26.55
N HIS A 147 -9.64 -2.22 -26.60
CA HIS A 147 -8.82 -1.20 -27.26
C HIS A 147 -9.11 -1.12 -28.76
N ARG A 148 -9.11 -2.26 -29.45
CA ARG A 148 -9.45 -2.33 -30.88
C ARG A 148 -10.86 -1.82 -31.21
N TRP A 149 -11.84 -1.94 -30.30
CA TRP A 149 -13.18 -1.37 -30.51
C TRP A 149 -13.21 0.13 -30.22
N ARG A 150 -12.38 0.62 -29.30
CA ARG A 150 -12.28 2.06 -29.00
C ARG A 150 -11.62 2.85 -30.13
N LEU A 151 -10.60 2.29 -30.79
CA LEU A 151 -9.98 2.92 -31.97
C LEU A 151 -10.94 3.08 -33.16
N GLN A 152 -11.99 2.26 -33.25
CA GLN A 152 -13.03 2.40 -34.27
C GLN A 152 -14.10 3.44 -33.91
N ARG A 153 -14.08 3.99 -32.69
CA ARG A 153 -15.08 4.95 -32.17
C ARG A 153 -14.54 6.36 -31.94
N VAL A 154 -13.35 6.69 -32.48
CA VAL A 154 -12.88 8.07 -32.56
C VAL A 154 -13.22 8.59 -33.96
N PRO A 155 -14.44 9.11 -34.21
CA PRO A 155 -14.68 9.89 -35.41
C PRO A 155 -13.76 11.11 -35.36
N ALA A 156 -13.10 11.37 -36.49
CA ALA A 156 -12.35 12.60 -36.71
C ALA A 156 -13.32 13.79 -36.67
N SER A 157 -13.65 14.27 -35.46
CA SER A 157 -14.38 15.52 -35.29
C SER A 157 -13.41 16.65 -35.58
N GLY A 158 -13.55 17.16 -36.81
CA GLY A 158 -12.83 18.23 -37.46
C GLY A 158 -12.30 19.32 -36.53
N VAL A 159 -11.01 19.56 -36.68
CA VAL A 159 -10.41 20.88 -36.49
C VAL A 159 -10.97 21.77 -37.61
N ARG A 160 -11.93 22.61 -37.28
CA ARG A 160 -12.24 23.86 -37.96
C ARG A 160 -12.25 24.97 -36.92
#